data_AF-A0A924KWL2-F1
#
_entry.id   AF-A0A924KWL2-F1
#
_cell.length_a   1.000
_cell.length_b   1.000
_cell.length_c   1.000
_cell.angle_alpha   90.00
_cell.angle_beta   90.00
_cell.angle_gamma   90.00
#
_symmetry.space_group_name_H-M   'P 1'
#
loop_
_entity.id
_entity.type
_entity.pdbx_description
1 polymer ?
#
loop_
_entity_poly.entity_id
_entity_poly.type
_entity_poly.pdbx_seq_one_letter_code
_entity_poly.pdbx_strand_id
1 'polypeptide(L)'
;MKRLEMIPRPDWPKKMEDLGFGFHSIDGIYWDERNCYRFTSAEIDTLEDATAELHQMCLAAAGHVIDKGAYGRFAIPPQFIPMIERSWNDDEATLFGRFDLSWDGFGAPKLLEYNADTPTSLIETSVAQWYWMQEAVLPNMPGADQFNSLHEKLIERWKEIGEELPDKVVHFAAIADSEEDVGNIEYLRDVAMQAGIDARFIDVNAIGWDAVAKRFADEQNNEIKSLFKLYPWEWMVREAF
;
A
#
# COMPACT_ATOMS: atom_id res chain seq x y z
N MET A 1 -20.90 13.71 -0.20
CA MET A 1 -20.82 12.29 0.17
C MET A 1 -22.15 11.87 0.77
N LYS A 2 -22.72 10.72 0.39
CA LYS A 2 -23.99 10.21 0.95
C LYS A 2 -23.85 8.76 1.42
N ARG A 3 -24.07 8.52 2.71
CA ARG A 3 -24.20 7.16 3.25
C ARG A 3 -25.52 6.52 2.80
N LEU A 4 -25.46 5.28 2.35
CA LEU A 4 -26.61 4.47 1.96
C LEU A 4 -26.63 3.20 2.80
N GLU A 5 -27.83 2.80 3.23
CA GLU A 5 -28.05 1.48 3.81
C GLU A 5 -28.11 0.43 2.71
N MET A 6 -27.48 -0.71 2.96
CA MET A 6 -27.34 -1.80 2.02
C MET A 6 -27.74 -3.11 2.70
N ILE A 7 -28.18 -4.08 1.90
CA ILE A 7 -28.44 -5.43 2.39
C ILE A 7 -27.16 -6.23 2.16
N PRO A 8 -26.51 -6.75 3.21
CA PRO A 8 -25.35 -7.63 3.06
C PRO A 8 -25.66 -8.80 2.14
N ARG A 9 -24.71 -9.15 1.27
CA ARG A 9 -24.87 -10.28 0.36
C ARG A 9 -25.00 -11.58 1.16
N PRO A 10 -25.80 -12.56 0.68
CA PRO A 10 -25.77 -13.90 1.26
C PRO A 10 -24.37 -14.48 1.11
N ASP A 11 -23.90 -15.17 2.16
CA ASP A 11 -22.60 -15.84 2.21
C ASP A 11 -21.40 -14.91 1.88
N TRP A 12 -21.51 -13.61 2.18
CA TRP A 12 -20.44 -12.65 1.94
C TRP A 12 -19.08 -13.04 2.55
N PRO A 13 -18.98 -13.68 3.74
CA PRO A 13 -17.68 -14.11 4.28
C PRO A 13 -16.98 -15.07 3.33
N LYS A 14 -17.72 -16.09 2.86
CA LYS A 14 -17.18 -17.07 1.93
C LYS A 14 -16.76 -16.45 0.61
N LYS A 15 -17.54 -15.47 0.11
CA LYS A 15 -17.19 -14.71 -1.09
C LYS A 15 -15.89 -13.92 -0.91
N MET A 16 -15.59 -13.40 0.28
CA MET A 16 -14.32 -12.71 0.56
C MET A 16 -13.14 -13.68 0.69
N GLU A 17 -13.34 -14.82 1.36
CA GLU A 17 -12.34 -15.90 1.41
C GLU A 17 -11.95 -16.37 0.01
N ASP A 18 -12.92 -16.54 -0.90
CA ASP A 18 -12.68 -16.97 -2.28
C ASP A 18 -11.90 -15.93 -3.11
N LEU A 19 -11.88 -14.66 -2.67
CA LEU A 19 -11.06 -13.59 -3.24
C LEU A 19 -9.66 -13.48 -2.60
N GLY A 20 -9.33 -14.35 -1.64
CA GLY A 20 -8.09 -14.29 -0.86
C GLY A 20 -8.13 -13.29 0.30
N PHE A 21 -9.29 -12.68 0.59
CA PHE A 21 -9.46 -11.73 1.70
C PHE A 21 -9.92 -12.47 2.96
N GLY A 22 -9.02 -13.26 3.57
CA GLY A 22 -9.30 -14.12 4.73
C GLY A 22 -9.50 -13.39 6.05
N PHE A 23 -8.93 -12.20 6.21
CA PHE A 23 -8.99 -11.39 7.43
C PHE A 23 -10.20 -10.43 7.46
N HIS A 24 -11.25 -10.72 6.68
CA HIS A 24 -12.42 -9.87 6.51
C HIS A 24 -13.24 -9.62 7.79
N SER A 25 -12.98 -10.38 8.87
CA SER A 25 -13.63 -10.28 10.17
C SER A 25 -12.62 -10.18 11.34
N ILE A 26 -11.39 -9.72 11.08
CA ILE A 26 -10.37 -9.53 12.11
C ILE A 26 -10.90 -8.60 13.22
N ASP A 27 -10.67 -8.98 14.49
CA ASP A 27 -11.11 -8.24 15.68
C ASP A 27 -12.62 -7.89 15.74
N GLY A 28 -13.46 -8.59 14.99
CA GLY A 28 -14.92 -8.43 14.99
C GLY A 28 -15.46 -7.90 13.67
N ILE A 29 -16.14 -6.75 13.70
CA ILE A 29 -16.70 -6.14 12.48
C ILE A 29 -15.60 -5.32 11.81
N TYR A 30 -14.94 -5.94 10.83
CA TYR A 30 -13.94 -5.30 9.98
C TYR A 30 -14.55 -4.89 8.63
N TRP A 31 -14.89 -5.87 7.79
CA TRP A 31 -15.67 -5.61 6.57
C TRP A 31 -17.18 -5.56 6.88
N ASP A 32 -17.86 -4.49 6.46
CA ASP A 32 -19.28 -4.27 6.74
C ASP A 32 -20.08 -3.86 5.49
N GLU A 33 -20.85 -4.80 4.95
CA GLU A 33 -21.70 -4.57 3.77
C GLU A 33 -23.05 -3.90 4.09
N ARG A 34 -23.35 -3.56 5.35
CA ARG A 34 -24.63 -2.92 5.71
C ARG A 34 -24.73 -1.48 5.24
N ASN A 35 -23.60 -0.88 4.86
CA ASN A 35 -23.56 0.51 4.41
C ASN A 35 -22.54 0.69 3.30
N CYS A 36 -22.79 1.68 2.43
CA CYS A 36 -21.78 2.21 1.53
C CYS A 36 -21.86 3.73 1.46
N TYR A 37 -20.84 4.36 0.90
CA TYR A 37 -20.82 5.78 0.62
C TYR A 37 -20.86 6.02 -0.88
N ARG A 38 -21.86 6.79 -1.31
CA ARG A 38 -21.98 7.25 -2.68
C ARG A 38 -21.47 8.68 -2.80
N PHE A 39 -20.65 8.90 -3.81
CA PHE A 39 -20.11 10.21 -4.15
C PHE A 39 -20.70 10.70 -5.47
N THR A 40 -20.75 12.01 -5.65
CA THR A 40 -20.94 12.61 -6.97
C THR A 40 -19.59 12.75 -7.67
N SER A 41 -19.57 12.87 -9.01
CA SER A 41 -18.30 13.08 -9.73
C SER A 41 -17.54 14.30 -9.23
N ALA A 42 -18.23 15.44 -9.00
CA ALA A 42 -17.59 16.64 -8.46
C ALA A 42 -16.99 16.45 -7.05
N GLU A 43 -17.54 15.54 -6.26
CA GLU A 43 -16.98 15.17 -4.95
C GLU A 43 -15.72 14.31 -5.11
N ILE A 44 -15.67 13.44 -6.12
CA ILE A 44 -14.47 12.68 -6.46
C ILE A 44 -13.39 13.62 -7.01
N ASP A 45 -13.71 14.52 -7.94
CA ASP A 45 -12.78 15.51 -8.48
C ASP A 45 -12.13 16.33 -7.34
N THR A 46 -12.93 16.71 -6.33
CA THR A 46 -12.44 17.42 -5.14
C THR A 46 -11.42 16.59 -4.34
N LEU A 47 -11.63 15.28 -4.21
CA LEU A 47 -10.71 14.39 -3.50
C LEU A 47 -9.44 14.14 -4.31
N GLU A 48 -9.55 13.99 -5.63
CA GLU A 48 -8.40 13.83 -6.53
C GLU A 48 -7.49 15.06 -6.52
N ASP A 49 -8.07 16.25 -6.68
CA ASP A 49 -7.33 17.51 -6.64
C ASP A 49 -6.63 17.70 -5.28
N ALA A 50 -7.36 17.44 -4.18
CA ALA A 50 -6.82 17.59 -2.84
C ALA A 50 -5.69 16.58 -2.56
N THR A 51 -5.84 15.31 -2.96
CA THR A 51 -4.79 14.30 -2.72
C THR A 51 -3.56 14.54 -3.58
N ALA A 52 -3.71 15.04 -4.80
CA ALA A 52 -2.59 15.46 -5.64
C ALA A 52 -1.82 16.64 -5.01
N GLU A 53 -2.52 17.69 -4.54
CA GLU A 53 -1.90 18.82 -3.85
C GLU A 53 -1.20 18.38 -2.55
N LEU A 54 -1.88 17.59 -1.73
CA LEU A 54 -1.32 17.08 -0.46
C LEU A 54 -0.06 16.25 -0.68
N HIS A 55 -0.02 15.40 -1.70
CA HIS A 55 1.18 14.64 -2.02
C HIS A 55 2.37 15.55 -2.37
N GLN A 56 2.17 16.56 -3.22
CA GLN A 56 3.21 17.54 -3.54
C GLN A 56 3.66 18.33 -2.30
N MET A 57 2.74 18.70 -1.41
CA MET A 57 3.07 19.35 -0.15
C MET A 57 3.90 18.45 0.78
N CYS A 58 3.59 17.15 0.85
CA CYS A 58 4.35 16.18 1.63
C CYS A 58 5.78 16.02 1.08
N LEU A 59 5.95 15.92 -0.25
CA LEU A 59 7.27 15.88 -0.87
C LEU A 59 8.06 17.16 -0.61
N ALA A 60 7.43 18.33 -0.74
CA ALA A 60 8.07 19.61 -0.44
C ALA A 60 8.49 19.71 1.03
N ALA A 61 7.68 19.19 1.96
CA ALA A 61 8.02 19.13 3.37
C ALA A 61 9.20 18.19 3.64
N ALA A 62 9.24 17.01 3.02
CA ALA A 62 10.37 16.07 3.11
C ALA A 62 11.67 16.70 2.57
N GLY A 63 11.61 17.30 1.38
CA GLY A 63 12.74 18.04 0.80
C GLY A 63 13.23 19.18 1.70
N HIS A 64 12.32 19.93 2.32
CA HIS A 64 12.69 20.97 3.28
C HIS A 64 13.42 20.42 4.51
N VAL A 65 13.04 19.24 5.01
CA VAL A 65 13.72 18.59 6.14
C VAL A 65 15.15 18.21 5.75
N ILE A 66 15.34 17.68 4.56
CA ILE A 66 16.65 17.30 4.00
C ILE A 66 17.52 18.55 3.82
N ASP A 67 17.03 19.57 3.12
CA ASP A 67 17.75 20.83 2.85
C ASP A 67 18.22 21.56 4.11
N LYS A 68 17.44 21.45 5.20
CA LYS A 68 17.75 22.08 6.48
C LYS A 68 18.53 21.19 7.44
N GLY A 69 18.78 19.93 7.08
CA GLY A 69 19.36 18.95 7.99
C GLY A 69 18.51 18.75 9.26
N ALA A 70 17.20 18.91 9.16
CA ALA A 70 16.28 18.95 10.31
C ALA A 70 15.88 17.55 10.83
N TYR A 71 16.68 16.53 10.53
CA TYR A 71 16.45 15.10 10.84
C TYR A 71 16.16 14.82 12.32
N GLY A 72 16.79 15.57 13.23
CA GLY A 72 16.57 15.40 14.66
C GLY A 72 15.12 15.66 15.11
N ARG A 73 14.35 16.46 14.35
CA ARG A 73 12.92 16.69 14.61
C ARG A 73 12.05 15.47 14.31
N PHE A 74 12.54 14.56 13.48
CA PHE A 74 11.90 13.32 13.06
C PHE A 74 12.50 12.09 13.76
N ALA A 75 13.33 12.31 14.79
CA ALA A 75 14.00 11.25 15.53
C ALA A 75 14.82 10.28 14.65
N ILE A 76 15.33 10.76 13.51
CA ILE A 76 16.17 9.99 12.59
C ILE A 76 17.59 9.88 13.15
N PRO A 77 18.14 8.66 13.35
CA PRO A 77 19.51 8.49 13.83
C PRO A 77 20.56 8.96 12.82
N PRO A 78 21.65 9.63 13.25
CA PRO A 78 22.63 10.21 12.33
C PRO A 78 23.27 9.24 11.34
N GLN A 79 23.44 7.97 11.72
CA GLN A 79 24.07 6.96 10.87
C GLN A 79 23.26 6.60 9.61
N PHE A 80 21.96 6.89 9.58
CA PHE A 80 21.09 6.61 8.43
C PHE A 80 20.85 7.82 7.53
N ILE A 81 21.24 9.02 7.95
CA ILE A 81 21.07 10.26 7.16
C ILE A 81 21.68 10.12 5.76
N PRO A 82 22.91 9.60 5.57
CA PRO A 82 23.48 9.46 4.22
C PRO A 82 22.67 8.55 3.30
N MET A 83 21.97 7.55 3.85
CA MET A 83 21.11 6.65 3.06
C MET A 83 19.84 7.36 2.59
N ILE A 84 19.24 8.17 3.47
CA ILE A 84 18.06 8.99 3.14
C ILE A 84 18.40 10.02 2.07
N GLU A 85 19.52 10.76 2.25
CA GLU A 85 19.97 11.74 1.27
C GLU A 85 20.29 11.10 -0.08
N ARG A 86 20.90 9.90 -0.10
CA ARG A 86 21.13 9.15 -1.34
C ARG A 86 19.81 8.77 -2.01
N SER A 87 18.89 8.11 -1.28
CA SER A 87 17.59 7.66 -1.79
C SER A 87 16.79 8.83 -2.40
N TRP A 88 16.80 9.98 -1.72
CA TRP A 88 16.16 11.20 -2.21
C TRP A 88 16.82 11.78 -3.48
N ASN A 89 18.15 11.83 -3.52
CA ASN A 89 18.88 12.39 -4.68
C ASN A 89 18.85 11.48 -5.90
N ASP A 90 18.78 10.17 -5.68
CA ASP A 90 18.70 9.15 -6.73
C ASP A 90 17.26 8.98 -7.24
N ASP A 91 16.28 9.71 -6.67
CA ASP A 91 14.85 9.62 -6.99
C ASP A 91 14.34 8.17 -6.96
N GLU A 92 14.74 7.43 -5.91
CA GLU A 92 14.40 6.01 -5.77
C GLU A 92 12.86 5.80 -5.84
N ALA A 93 12.46 4.77 -6.58
CA ALA A 93 11.06 4.59 -6.95
C ALA A 93 10.12 4.42 -5.74
N THR A 94 9.05 5.21 -5.74
CA THR A 94 7.90 5.02 -4.84
C THR A 94 6.80 4.18 -5.51
N LEU A 95 6.06 3.39 -4.72
CA LEU A 95 4.97 2.55 -5.24
C LEU A 95 3.58 3.13 -4.95
N PHE A 96 3.23 3.31 -3.67
CA PHE A 96 1.91 3.79 -3.25
C PHE A 96 1.96 4.40 -1.83
N GLY A 97 0.89 5.11 -1.47
CA GLY A 97 0.68 5.71 -0.16
C GLY A 97 -0.82 5.81 0.15
N ARG A 98 -1.19 5.89 1.43
CA ARG A 98 -2.59 6.07 1.85
C ARG A 98 -2.76 7.36 2.65
N PHE A 99 -3.65 8.24 2.19
CA PHE A 99 -4.07 9.40 2.96
C PHE A 99 -5.28 9.07 3.82
N ASP A 100 -5.25 9.54 5.05
CA ASP A 100 -6.39 9.52 5.94
C ASP A 100 -6.96 10.94 5.99
N LEU A 101 -8.20 11.10 5.50
CA LEU A 101 -8.86 12.39 5.34
C LEU A 101 -10.09 12.50 6.23
N SER A 102 -10.32 13.68 6.78
CA SER A 102 -11.59 14.07 7.39
C SER A 102 -12.34 14.99 6.43
N TRP A 103 -13.54 14.54 6.01
CA TRP A 103 -14.37 15.30 5.08
C TRP A 103 -15.85 14.94 5.22
N ASP A 104 -16.72 15.94 5.20
CA ASP A 104 -18.18 15.80 5.29
C ASP A 104 -18.88 15.91 3.92
N GLY A 105 -18.11 16.11 2.84
CA GLY A 105 -18.62 16.36 1.49
C GLY A 105 -18.74 17.85 1.12
N PHE A 106 -18.36 18.77 2.01
CA PHE A 106 -18.40 20.21 1.76
C PHE A 106 -17.03 20.86 1.95
N GLY A 107 -16.66 21.72 0.99
CA GLY A 107 -15.36 22.39 1.00
C GLY A 107 -14.18 21.41 0.83
N ALA A 108 -12.99 21.85 1.22
CA ALA A 108 -11.78 21.05 1.07
C ALA A 108 -11.63 20.00 2.18
N PRO A 109 -11.26 18.74 1.85
CA PRO A 109 -10.94 17.72 2.84
C PRO A 109 -9.74 18.13 3.70
N LYS A 110 -9.68 17.60 4.93
CA LYS A 110 -8.58 17.84 5.86
C LYS A 110 -7.71 16.60 6.00
N LEU A 111 -6.41 16.78 5.76
CA LEU A 111 -5.42 15.73 6.00
C LEU A 111 -5.29 15.47 7.50
N LEU A 112 -5.48 14.22 7.91
CA LEU A 112 -5.15 13.74 9.25
C LEU A 112 -3.72 13.18 9.26
N GLU A 113 -3.42 12.26 8.34
CA GLU A 113 -2.09 11.67 8.18
C GLU A 113 -1.85 11.13 6.77
N TYR A 114 -0.56 10.93 6.45
CA TYR A 114 -0.11 10.28 5.23
C TYR A 114 0.72 9.05 5.57
N ASN A 115 0.12 7.87 5.35
CA ASN A 115 0.75 6.57 5.53
C ASN A 115 1.54 6.23 4.27
N ALA A 116 2.84 6.56 4.26
CA ALA A 116 3.71 6.45 3.09
C ALA A 116 4.80 5.36 3.19
N ASP A 117 4.93 4.66 4.33
CA ASP A 117 5.92 3.57 4.50
C ASP A 117 5.28 2.19 4.35
N THR A 118 4.30 1.87 5.19
CA THR A 118 3.63 0.55 5.21
C THR A 118 2.10 0.66 5.20
N PRO A 119 1.48 1.35 4.21
CA PRO A 119 0.03 1.43 4.13
C PRO A 119 -0.61 0.07 3.76
N THR A 120 -1.67 -0.30 4.48
CA THR A 120 -2.52 -1.47 4.21
C THR A 120 -3.85 -1.05 3.58
N SER A 121 -4.78 -2.00 3.41
CA SER A 121 -6.11 -1.88 2.82
C SER A 121 -6.17 -2.00 1.28
N LEU A 122 -5.20 -2.68 0.68
CA LEU A 122 -5.08 -2.80 -0.77
C LEU A 122 -6.09 -3.77 -1.38
N ILE A 123 -6.25 -4.95 -0.80
CA ILE A 123 -7.17 -5.99 -1.30
C ILE A 123 -8.63 -5.57 -1.09
N GLU A 124 -8.92 -4.88 0.01
CA GLU A 124 -10.22 -4.31 0.33
C GLU A 124 -10.64 -3.30 -0.74
N THR A 125 -9.74 -2.36 -1.04
CA THR A 125 -9.97 -1.28 -1.97
C THR A 125 -10.06 -1.81 -3.40
N SER A 126 -9.09 -2.62 -3.83
CA SER A 126 -8.90 -2.99 -5.23
C SER A 126 -9.74 -4.18 -5.70
N VAL A 127 -10.03 -5.13 -4.82
CA VAL A 127 -10.69 -6.39 -5.16
C VAL A 127 -12.04 -6.50 -4.47
N ALA A 128 -12.06 -6.52 -3.14
CA ALA A 128 -13.27 -6.80 -2.37
C ALA A 128 -14.39 -5.79 -2.69
N GLN A 129 -14.08 -4.49 -2.71
CA GLN A 129 -15.04 -3.44 -3.05
C GLN A 129 -15.63 -3.60 -4.46
N TRP A 130 -14.81 -3.96 -5.45
CA TRP A 130 -15.26 -4.15 -6.84
C TRP A 130 -16.27 -5.29 -6.94
N TYR A 131 -15.91 -6.47 -6.44
CA TYR A 131 -16.78 -7.65 -6.46
C TYR A 131 -18.05 -7.45 -5.63
N TRP A 132 -17.95 -6.73 -4.51
CA TRP A 132 -19.12 -6.29 -3.76
C TRP A 132 -20.02 -5.38 -4.59
N MET A 133 -19.47 -4.37 -5.27
CA MET A 133 -20.25 -3.43 -6.08
C MET A 133 -21.00 -4.15 -7.22
N GLN A 134 -20.33 -5.10 -7.89
CA GLN A 134 -20.91 -5.87 -8.99
C GLN A 134 -22.17 -6.63 -8.58
N GLU A 135 -22.19 -7.21 -7.37
CA GLU A 135 -23.31 -8.03 -6.90
C GLU A 135 -24.33 -7.25 -6.08
N ALA A 136 -23.89 -6.31 -5.24
CA ALA A 136 -24.75 -5.60 -4.30
C ALA A 136 -25.33 -4.29 -4.86
N VAL A 137 -24.63 -3.64 -5.79
CA VAL A 137 -24.99 -2.29 -6.27
C VAL A 137 -25.52 -2.33 -7.70
N LEU A 138 -24.74 -2.88 -8.65
CA LEU A 138 -25.07 -2.81 -10.08
C LEU A 138 -26.45 -3.38 -10.47
N PRO A 139 -26.99 -4.44 -9.83
CA PRO A 139 -28.33 -4.94 -10.19
C PRO A 139 -29.44 -3.91 -9.98
N ASN A 140 -29.28 -3.01 -9.01
CA ASN A 140 -30.27 -1.97 -8.68
C ASN A 140 -29.85 -0.57 -9.18
N MET A 141 -28.56 -0.36 -9.46
CA MET A 141 -28.02 0.88 -10.01
C MET A 141 -27.04 0.58 -11.15
N PRO A 142 -27.52 0.21 -12.36
CA PRO A 142 -26.65 -0.23 -13.46
C PRO A 142 -25.69 0.83 -14.00
N GLY A 143 -25.90 2.11 -13.68
CA GLY A 143 -25.00 3.22 -14.01
C GLY A 143 -24.10 3.66 -12.86
N ALA A 144 -24.06 2.91 -11.75
CA ALA A 144 -23.09 3.14 -10.69
C ALA A 144 -21.70 2.66 -11.12
N ASP A 145 -20.67 3.28 -10.55
CA ASP A 145 -19.28 2.95 -10.81
C ASP A 145 -18.44 3.27 -9.56
N GLN A 146 -17.18 2.83 -9.55
CA GLN A 146 -16.17 3.25 -8.59
C GLN A 146 -15.09 4.10 -9.29
N PHE A 147 -14.58 5.12 -8.61
CA PHE A 147 -13.43 5.90 -9.10
C PHE A 147 -12.10 5.15 -8.91
N ASN A 148 -12.13 4.04 -8.19
CA ASN A 148 -10.93 3.30 -7.84
C ASN A 148 -10.34 2.59 -9.06
N SER A 149 -9.12 2.96 -9.42
CA SER A 149 -8.30 2.37 -10.48
C SER A 149 -6.96 1.83 -9.95
N LEU A 150 -6.90 1.50 -8.66
CA LEU A 150 -5.66 1.16 -7.95
C LEU A 150 -5.00 -0.10 -8.51
N HIS A 151 -5.78 -1.12 -8.88
CA HIS A 151 -5.26 -2.37 -9.43
C HIS A 151 -4.48 -2.12 -10.73
N GLU A 152 -5.09 -1.42 -11.68
CA GLU A 152 -4.48 -1.10 -12.97
C GLU A 152 -3.27 -0.19 -12.79
N LYS A 153 -3.37 0.84 -11.94
CA LYS A 153 -2.26 1.77 -11.66
C LYS A 153 -1.07 1.08 -10.99
N LEU A 154 -1.29 0.12 -10.10
CA LEU A 154 -0.21 -0.66 -9.50
C LEU A 154 0.51 -1.52 -10.52
N ILE A 155 -0.22 -2.17 -11.45
CA ILE A 155 0.40 -2.95 -12.54
C ILE A 155 1.23 -2.04 -13.43
N GLU A 156 0.71 -0.88 -13.83
CA GLU A 156 1.44 0.10 -14.63
C GLU A 156 2.69 0.59 -13.91
N ARG A 157 2.58 0.94 -12.63
CA ARG A 157 3.72 1.39 -11.83
C ARG A 157 4.79 0.30 -11.67
N TRP A 158 4.40 -0.95 -11.46
CA TRP A 158 5.35 -2.07 -11.39
C TRP A 158 6.05 -2.34 -12.72
N LYS A 159 5.41 -2.08 -13.87
CA LYS A 159 6.09 -2.16 -15.18
C LYS A 159 7.21 -1.13 -15.26
N GLU A 160 6.95 0.11 -14.83
CA GLU A 160 7.96 1.17 -14.79
C GLU A 160 9.12 0.81 -13.86
N ILE A 161 8.82 0.45 -12.60
CA ILE A 161 9.83 0.02 -11.62
C ILE A 161 10.64 -1.17 -12.17
N GLY A 162 9.96 -2.11 -12.82
CA GLY A 162 10.55 -3.30 -13.41
C GLY A 162 11.62 -3.04 -14.46
N GLU A 163 11.60 -1.89 -15.15
CA GLU A 163 12.64 -1.53 -16.12
C GLU A 163 13.95 -1.08 -15.45
N GLU A 164 13.90 -0.70 -14.17
CA GLU A 164 15.06 -0.26 -13.38
C GLU A 164 15.61 -1.38 -12.48
N LEU A 165 14.86 -2.47 -12.31
CA LEU A 165 15.29 -3.59 -11.46
C LEU A 165 16.48 -4.36 -12.07
N PRO A 166 17.47 -4.76 -11.25
CA PRO A 166 18.66 -5.47 -11.74
C PRO A 166 18.38 -6.77 -12.51
N ASP A 167 17.38 -7.55 -12.11
CA ASP A 167 17.05 -8.86 -12.69
C ASP A 167 15.55 -9.18 -12.72
N LYS A 168 14.69 -8.15 -12.57
CA LYS A 168 13.22 -8.28 -12.46
C LYS A 168 12.76 -9.28 -11.39
N VAL A 169 13.59 -9.58 -10.40
CA VAL A 169 13.21 -10.35 -9.20
C VAL A 169 13.01 -9.36 -8.05
N VAL A 170 11.90 -9.51 -7.33
CA VAL A 170 11.61 -8.75 -6.11
C VAL A 170 11.18 -9.71 -5.03
N HIS A 171 11.86 -9.66 -3.89
CA HIS A 171 11.38 -10.30 -2.67
C HIS A 171 10.36 -9.39 -1.99
N PHE A 172 9.22 -9.94 -1.60
CA PHE A 172 8.15 -9.25 -0.88
C PHE A 172 8.14 -9.76 0.56
N ALA A 173 8.61 -8.91 1.48
CA ALA A 173 8.79 -9.23 2.89
C ALA A 173 7.64 -8.75 3.76
N ALA A 174 7.17 -9.63 4.66
CA ALA A 174 6.29 -9.32 5.78
C ALA A 174 6.54 -10.31 6.92
N ILE A 175 5.90 -10.08 8.07
CA ILE A 175 5.83 -11.06 9.15
C ILE A 175 4.84 -12.15 8.74
N ALA A 176 5.32 -13.39 8.56
CA ALA A 176 4.50 -14.50 8.07
C ALA A 176 3.34 -14.89 9.00
N ASP A 177 3.44 -14.59 10.30
CA ASP A 177 2.41 -14.86 11.30
C ASP A 177 1.25 -13.84 11.29
N SER A 178 1.33 -12.78 10.49
CA SER A 178 0.31 -11.73 10.39
C SER A 178 -0.56 -11.97 9.14
N GLU A 179 -1.80 -12.44 9.34
CA GLU A 179 -2.72 -12.73 8.22
C GLU A 179 -3.04 -11.48 7.37
N GLU A 180 -3.18 -10.30 7.99
CA GLU A 180 -3.42 -9.03 7.29
C GLU A 180 -2.21 -8.65 6.41
N ASP A 181 -1.00 -8.73 6.98
CA ASP A 181 0.22 -8.35 6.26
C ASP A 181 0.48 -9.29 5.09
N VAL A 182 0.35 -10.61 5.33
CA VAL A 182 0.48 -11.63 4.28
C VAL A 182 -0.57 -11.40 3.20
N GLY A 183 -1.82 -11.12 3.55
CA GLY A 183 -2.87 -10.87 2.57
C GLY A 183 -2.60 -9.64 1.69
N ASN A 184 -2.10 -8.55 2.27
CA ASN A 184 -1.71 -7.35 1.50
C ASN A 184 -0.46 -7.62 0.63
N ILE A 185 0.53 -8.36 1.15
CA ILE A 185 1.72 -8.76 0.39
C ILE A 185 1.36 -9.67 -0.79
N GLU A 186 0.51 -10.67 -0.60
CA GLU A 186 0.08 -11.57 -1.67
C GLU A 186 -0.65 -10.81 -2.78
N TYR A 187 -1.49 -9.84 -2.43
CA TYR A 187 -2.10 -8.95 -3.42
C TYR A 187 -1.04 -8.14 -4.19
N LEU A 188 -0.05 -7.56 -3.51
CA LEU A 188 1.03 -6.82 -4.16
C LEU A 188 1.90 -7.70 -5.06
N ARG A 189 2.15 -8.94 -4.65
CA ARG A 189 2.84 -9.94 -5.46
C ARG A 189 2.05 -10.23 -6.73
N ASP A 190 0.72 -10.39 -6.64
CA ASP A 190 -0.13 -10.64 -7.80
C ASP A 190 -0.01 -9.54 -8.86
N VAL A 191 -0.20 -8.27 -8.46
CA VAL A 191 -0.07 -7.15 -9.42
C VAL A 191 1.35 -6.98 -9.97
N ALA A 192 2.39 -7.31 -9.18
CA ALA A 192 3.77 -7.32 -9.67
C ALA A 192 4.02 -8.46 -10.69
N MET A 193 3.49 -9.66 -10.44
CA MET A 193 3.56 -10.78 -11.38
C MET A 193 2.85 -10.46 -12.69
N GLN A 194 1.68 -9.82 -12.63
CA GLN A 194 0.98 -9.33 -13.82
C GLN A 194 1.78 -8.27 -14.61
N ALA A 195 2.64 -7.51 -13.93
CA ALA A 195 3.60 -6.59 -14.54
C ALA A 195 4.87 -7.27 -15.09
N GLY A 196 5.02 -8.58 -14.92
CA GLY A 196 6.17 -9.36 -15.39
C GLY A 196 7.34 -9.44 -14.42
N ILE A 197 7.12 -9.16 -13.13
CA ILE A 197 8.11 -9.31 -12.05
C ILE A 197 8.07 -10.73 -11.49
N ASP A 198 9.23 -11.33 -11.25
CA ASP A 198 9.36 -12.54 -10.42
C ASP A 198 9.22 -12.15 -8.93
N ALA A 199 7.99 -12.22 -8.42
CA ALA A 199 7.62 -11.75 -7.08
C ALA A 199 7.65 -12.90 -6.05
N ARG A 200 8.69 -12.93 -5.22
CA ARG A 200 8.94 -14.01 -4.25
C ARG A 200 8.55 -13.57 -2.84
N PHE A 201 7.67 -14.29 -2.17
CA PHE A 201 7.42 -14.06 -0.75
C PHE A 201 8.62 -14.46 0.10
N ILE A 202 8.88 -13.73 1.17
CA ILE A 202 9.85 -14.08 2.20
C ILE A 202 9.35 -13.59 3.58
N ASP A 203 9.49 -14.41 4.61
CA ASP A 203 9.34 -13.91 5.99
C ASP A 203 10.51 -12.98 6.30
N VAL A 204 10.23 -11.78 6.82
CA VAL A 204 11.29 -10.82 7.22
C VAL A 204 12.32 -11.47 8.16
N ASN A 205 11.90 -12.40 9.02
CA ASN A 205 12.78 -13.11 9.95
C ASN A 205 13.70 -14.14 9.26
N ALA A 206 13.41 -14.50 8.01
CA ALA A 206 14.17 -15.45 7.23
C ALA A 206 15.24 -14.79 6.35
N ILE A 207 15.28 -13.46 6.29
CA ILE A 207 16.32 -12.72 5.59
C ILE A 207 17.65 -12.90 6.34
N GLY A 208 18.65 -13.46 5.66
CA GLY A 208 19.98 -13.69 6.21
C GLY A 208 21.03 -12.68 5.73
N TRP A 209 22.15 -12.58 6.44
CA TRP A 209 23.35 -11.86 6.00
C TRP A 209 24.52 -12.82 5.77
N ASP A 210 25.00 -12.87 4.54
CA ASP A 210 26.24 -13.57 4.21
C ASP A 210 27.43 -12.65 4.51
N ALA A 211 28.13 -12.92 5.62
CA ALA A 211 29.27 -12.12 6.05
C ALA A 211 30.50 -12.21 5.12
N VAL A 212 30.63 -13.29 4.33
CA VAL A 212 31.74 -13.49 3.40
C VAL A 212 31.48 -12.72 2.10
N ALA A 213 30.30 -12.90 1.52
CA ALA A 213 29.91 -12.21 0.29
C ALA A 213 29.43 -10.77 0.53
N LYS A 214 29.16 -10.39 1.80
CA LYS A 214 28.64 -9.09 2.24
C LYS A 214 27.34 -8.70 1.54
N ARG A 215 26.36 -9.61 1.56
CA ARG A 215 25.06 -9.43 0.91
C ARG A 215 23.94 -10.04 1.73
N PHE A 216 22.73 -9.52 1.55
CA PHE A 216 21.52 -10.16 2.06
C PHE A 216 21.15 -11.36 1.19
N ALA A 217 20.64 -12.41 1.82
CA ALA A 217 20.27 -13.64 1.15
C ALA A 217 18.92 -14.19 1.64
N ASP A 218 18.21 -14.88 0.75
CA ASP A 218 17.01 -15.62 1.07
C ASP A 218 17.32 -16.99 1.70
N GLU A 219 16.28 -17.73 2.08
CA GLU A 219 16.38 -19.06 2.71
C GLU A 219 17.12 -20.10 1.85
N GLN A 220 17.27 -19.87 0.55
CA GLN A 220 18.00 -20.74 -0.37
C GLN A 220 19.41 -20.20 -0.67
N ASN A 221 19.87 -19.18 0.04
CA ASN A 221 21.15 -18.47 -0.16
C ASN A 221 21.25 -17.73 -1.50
N ASN A 222 20.14 -17.42 -2.16
CA ASN A 222 20.17 -16.49 -3.29
C ASN A 222 20.28 -15.07 -2.76
N GLU A 223 20.99 -14.21 -3.50
CA GLU A 223 21.11 -12.80 -3.15
C GLU A 223 19.79 -12.07 -3.31
N ILE A 224 19.43 -11.26 -2.31
CA ILE A 224 18.30 -10.34 -2.36
C ILE A 224 18.82 -9.00 -2.90
N LYS A 225 18.45 -8.67 -4.14
CA LYS A 225 18.85 -7.41 -4.79
C LYS A 225 17.78 -6.34 -4.74
N SER A 226 16.52 -6.75 -4.70
CA SER A 226 15.36 -5.87 -4.67
C SER A 226 14.36 -6.40 -3.65
N LEU A 227 13.86 -5.53 -2.79
CA LEU A 227 12.96 -5.89 -1.70
C LEU A 227 11.81 -4.89 -1.62
N PHE A 228 10.58 -5.37 -1.67
CA PHE A 228 9.43 -4.67 -1.11
C PHE A 228 9.23 -5.15 0.33
N LYS A 229 8.91 -4.25 1.27
CA LYS A 229 8.65 -4.59 2.67
C LYS A 229 7.31 -4.03 3.14
N LEU A 230 6.56 -4.85 3.88
CA LEU A 230 5.55 -4.39 4.81
C LEU A 230 6.10 -4.55 6.22
N TYR A 231 7.11 -3.73 6.52
CA TYR A 231 7.84 -3.76 7.78
C TYR A 231 8.40 -2.35 8.07
N PRO A 232 8.08 -1.68 9.19
CA PRO A 232 8.39 -0.27 9.37
C PRO A 232 9.89 0.06 9.37
N TRP A 233 10.29 1.17 8.75
CA TRP A 233 11.67 1.66 8.81
C TRP A 233 12.13 1.88 10.25
N GLU A 234 11.25 2.39 11.12
CA GLU A 234 11.53 2.67 12.52
C GLU A 234 11.96 1.43 13.31
N TRP A 235 11.48 0.25 12.92
CA TRP A 235 11.87 -1.03 13.54
C TRP A 235 13.25 -1.44 13.02
N MET A 236 13.43 -1.47 11.69
CA MET A 236 14.69 -1.83 11.05
C MET A 236 15.88 -1.00 11.55
N VAL A 237 15.71 0.30 11.75
CA VAL A 237 16.80 1.19 12.18
C VAL A 237 17.18 1.03 13.66
N ARG A 238 16.36 0.34 14.46
CA ARG A 238 16.53 0.17 15.91
C ARG A 238 16.88 -1.26 16.31
N GLU A 239 16.62 -2.21 15.43
CA GLU A 239 16.90 -3.62 15.68
C GLU A 239 18.35 -3.97 15.33
N ALA A 240 18.86 -5.00 16.01
CA ALA A 240 20.11 -5.63 15.61
C ALA A 240 19.80 -6.63 14.50
N PHE A 241 20.63 -6.63 13.46
CA PHE A 241 20.65 -7.68 12.44
C PHE A 241 21.51 -8.87 12.91
#